data_AF-A0A8H6REM8-F1
#
_entry.id   AF-A0A8H6REM8-F1
#
_cell.length_a   1.000
_cell.length_b   1.000
_cell.length_c   1.000
_cell.angle_alpha   90.00
_cell.angle_beta   90.00
_cell.angle_gamma   90.00
#
_symmetry.space_group_name_H-M   'P 1'
#
loop_
_entity.id
_entity.type
_entity.pdbx_description
1 polymer ?
#
loop_
_entity_poly.entity_id
_entity_poly.type
_entity_poly.pdbx_seq_one_letter_code
_entity_poly.pdbx_strand_id
1 'polypeptide(L)'
;MSNGENELFMNAPVQSNEEYGHQNDLNHDIFGSAPSSPNLDAQQDGSGDTAGRRGLEHPSDVARLRSLHVTNGYREGIAISKEQYIQAGFDEGYSLGGEIGLKAGWCLGALEGMRKGLRQSGNSEVTLAVKDEALKLWEEAEKELKTESLFSTEYFSPEGISLFGVTLKEGQTEDDIDVSDVAAAHPLIAKWTRKVLDLAGRVELELPTR
;
A
#
# COMPACT_ATOMS: atom_id res chain seq x y z
N MET A 1 -20.73 19.45 36.04
CA MET A 1 -19.74 20.50 35.72
C MET A 1 -18.40 19.79 35.64
N SER A 2 -17.96 19.44 34.43
CA SER A 2 -16.88 20.13 33.68
C SER A 2 -15.51 19.90 34.31
N ASN A 3 -14.39 19.61 33.66
CA ASN A 3 -13.93 19.16 32.34
C ASN A 3 -12.41 18.96 32.56
N GLY A 4 -11.71 18.15 31.76
CA GLY A 4 -10.26 18.30 31.61
C GLY A 4 -9.48 17.02 31.35
N GLU A 5 -9.51 16.55 30.11
CA GLU A 5 -8.59 15.58 29.53
C GLU A 5 -7.19 16.21 29.32
N ASN A 6 -6.11 15.47 29.60
CA ASN A 6 -5.16 15.01 28.57
C ASN A 6 -3.89 14.36 29.16
N GLU A 7 -3.79 13.06 28.88
CA GLU A 7 -2.65 12.31 28.34
C GLU A 7 -1.22 12.77 28.66
N LEU A 8 -0.53 11.93 29.45
CA LEU A 8 0.92 11.90 29.60
C LEU A 8 1.39 10.48 29.32
N PHE A 9 1.82 10.23 28.09
CA PHE A 9 2.40 8.96 27.66
C PHE A 9 3.71 8.70 28.42
N MET A 10 3.81 7.51 29.04
CA MET A 10 5.00 7.05 29.73
C MET A 10 6.15 6.78 28.78
N ASN A 11 7.33 7.29 29.16
CA ASN A 11 8.64 6.98 28.59
C ASN A 11 8.96 5.48 28.65
N ALA A 12 9.52 4.95 27.57
CA ALA A 12 10.33 3.74 27.61
C ALA A 12 11.81 4.12 27.33
N PRO A 13 12.77 3.67 28.15
CA PRO A 13 14.18 4.00 27.97
C PRO A 13 14.78 3.23 26.79
N VAL A 14 15.44 3.97 25.90
CA VAL A 14 16.37 3.45 24.89
C VAL A 14 17.67 3.08 25.59
N GLN A 15 18.05 1.80 25.58
CA GLN A 15 19.44 1.32 25.43
C GLN A 15 19.54 -0.21 25.60
N SER A 16 19.80 -0.89 24.50
CA SER A 16 20.55 -2.15 24.49
C SER A 16 21.54 -2.09 23.34
N ASN A 17 22.82 -1.92 23.71
CA ASN A 17 23.99 -2.06 22.85
C ASN A 17 24.03 -3.48 22.27
N GLU A 18 23.93 -3.61 20.96
CA GLU A 18 24.49 -4.76 20.22
C GLU A 18 25.19 -4.22 18.97
N GLU A 19 26.52 -4.33 18.97
CA GLU A 19 27.37 -4.08 17.81
C GLU A 19 27.05 -5.11 16.72
N TYR A 20 26.37 -4.67 15.65
CA TYR A 20 26.37 -5.38 14.38
C TYR A 20 27.17 -4.56 13.36
N GLY A 21 28.43 -4.95 13.18
CA GLY A 21 29.24 -4.52 12.05
C GLY A 21 28.67 -5.07 10.75
N HIS A 22 27.81 -4.31 10.09
CA HIS A 22 27.44 -4.54 8.70
C HIS A 22 28.26 -3.61 7.80
N GLN A 23 29.40 -4.12 7.35
CA GLN A 23 30.10 -3.63 6.17
C GLN A 23 29.19 -3.81 4.94
N ASN A 24 28.36 -2.82 4.62
CA ASN A 24 27.69 -2.74 3.33
C ASN A 24 28.55 -1.92 2.36
N ASP A 25 29.68 -2.51 1.99
CA ASP A 25 30.56 -2.06 0.91
C ASP A 25 30.10 -2.65 -0.44
N LEU A 26 28.81 -2.49 -0.75
CA LEU A 26 28.21 -3.03 -1.98
C LEU A 26 27.79 -1.94 -2.97
N ASN A 27 27.76 -0.66 -2.54
CA ASN A 27 27.32 0.46 -3.37
C ASN A 27 28.39 1.54 -3.56
N HIS A 28 29.60 1.35 -3.03
CA HIS A 28 30.66 2.38 -3.03
C HIS A 28 31.73 2.18 -4.12
N ASP A 29 31.72 1.06 -4.86
CA ASP A 29 32.78 0.69 -5.82
C ASP A 29 32.31 0.66 -7.30
N ILE A 30 31.23 1.38 -7.66
CA ILE A 30 30.72 1.44 -9.05
C ILE A 30 31.01 2.80 -9.70
N PHE A 31 31.27 3.85 -8.91
CA PHE A 31 31.57 5.18 -9.41
C PHE A 31 33.00 5.60 -9.04
N GLY A 32 33.96 4.94 -9.70
CA GLY A 32 35.32 5.39 -9.95
C GLY A 32 36.02 6.13 -8.80
N SER A 33 36.90 5.41 -8.12
CA SER A 33 37.96 5.97 -7.26
C SER A 33 38.47 7.29 -7.83
N ALA A 34 38.34 8.36 -7.05
CA ALA A 34 38.98 9.64 -7.35
C ALA A 34 40.44 9.37 -7.72
N PRO A 35 41.01 9.96 -8.80
CA PRO A 35 42.43 9.81 -9.04
C PRO A 35 43.17 10.38 -7.84
N SER A 36 44.05 9.58 -7.25
CA SER A 36 44.95 9.98 -6.17
C SER A 36 45.54 11.36 -6.47
N SER A 37 45.34 12.31 -5.56
CA SER A 37 45.87 13.67 -5.66
C SER A 37 47.35 13.63 -6.09
N PRO A 38 47.77 14.43 -7.09
CA PRO A 38 49.17 14.45 -7.49
C PRO A 38 50.02 15.00 -6.33
N ASN A 39 50.98 14.19 -5.86
CA ASN A 39 52.05 14.68 -5.00
C ASN A 39 52.91 15.64 -5.83
N LEU A 40 52.83 16.93 -5.49
CA LEU A 40 53.76 17.95 -5.97
C LEU A 40 55.05 17.83 -5.15
N ASP A 41 56.00 17.01 -5.62
CA ASP A 41 57.40 17.13 -5.24
C ASP A 41 57.92 18.47 -5.79
N ALA A 42 58.05 19.45 -4.90
CA ALA A 42 58.70 20.72 -5.19
C ALA A 42 60.21 20.49 -5.30
N GLN A 43 60.70 20.15 -6.49
CA GLN A 43 62.12 20.26 -6.82
C GLN A 43 62.32 21.41 -7.80
N GLN A 44 63.02 22.41 -7.27
CA GLN A 44 63.21 23.76 -7.77
C GLN A 44 63.88 23.83 -9.16
N ASP A 45 63.32 24.69 -10.00
CA ASP A 45 63.80 25.10 -11.32
C ASP A 45 65.23 25.66 -11.32
N GLY A 46 65.90 25.47 -12.47
CA GLY A 46 67.12 26.17 -12.83
C GLY A 46 67.34 26.23 -14.34
N SER A 47 66.68 27.19 -15.00
CA SER A 47 67.04 27.88 -16.26
C SER A 47 66.97 27.14 -17.60
N GLY A 48 66.16 27.66 -18.53
CA GLY A 48 66.20 27.29 -19.95
C GLY A 48 65.02 27.80 -20.78
N ASP A 49 65.14 29.03 -21.27
CA ASP A 49 64.24 29.74 -22.17
C ASP A 49 63.86 28.94 -23.44
N THR A 50 62.56 28.74 -23.71
CA THR A 50 62.00 28.59 -25.07
C THR A 50 60.53 29.04 -25.10
N ALA A 51 60.31 30.29 -25.50
CA ALA A 51 59.01 30.76 -25.93
C ALA A 51 58.55 29.98 -27.19
N GLY A 52 57.47 29.18 -27.05
CA GLY A 52 56.83 28.58 -28.22
C GLY A 52 55.91 27.39 -27.95
N ARG A 53 54.61 27.68 -27.75
CA ARG A 53 53.49 26.88 -28.26
C ARG A 53 53.17 25.52 -27.58
N ARG A 54 52.29 25.58 -26.58
CA ARG A 54 51.09 24.71 -26.40
C ARG A 54 50.25 25.33 -25.27
N GLY A 55 49.33 26.26 -25.58
CA GLY A 55 47.91 25.91 -25.72
C GLY A 55 47.37 25.46 -24.36
N LEU A 56 46.88 26.36 -23.50
CA LEU A 56 45.43 26.59 -23.34
C LEU A 56 44.60 25.30 -23.44
N GLU A 57 44.88 24.31 -22.59
CA GLU A 57 43.99 23.16 -22.41
C GLU A 57 43.50 23.15 -20.97
N HIS A 58 42.65 24.12 -20.62
CA HIS A 58 41.64 23.87 -19.60
C HIS A 58 40.73 22.78 -20.19
N PRO A 59 40.74 21.54 -19.67
CA PRO A 59 39.83 20.50 -20.17
C PRO A 59 38.42 21.06 -20.06
N SER A 60 37.72 21.10 -21.19
CA SER A 60 36.42 21.78 -21.31
C SER A 60 35.46 21.36 -20.19
N ASP A 61 35.23 22.26 -19.24
CA ASP A 61 34.24 22.09 -18.16
C ASP A 61 32.83 21.83 -18.71
N VAL A 62 32.58 22.17 -19.98
CA VAL A 62 31.31 21.94 -20.66
C VAL A 62 30.99 20.45 -20.76
N ALA A 63 31.99 19.59 -21.02
CA ALA A 63 31.76 18.14 -21.10
C ALA A 63 31.39 17.56 -19.73
N ARG A 64 32.08 18.02 -18.68
CA ARG A 64 31.82 17.66 -17.28
C ARG A 64 30.47 18.18 -16.79
N LEU A 65 30.13 19.41 -17.12
CA LEU A 65 28.83 20.00 -16.76
C LEU A 65 27.69 19.29 -17.48
N ARG A 66 27.85 18.90 -18.76
CA ARG A 66 26.84 18.08 -19.45
C ARG A 66 26.66 16.71 -18.82
N SER A 67 27.75 16.00 -18.49
CA SER A 67 27.62 14.69 -17.83
C SER A 67 26.94 14.81 -16.48
N LEU A 68 27.24 15.85 -15.69
CA LEU A 68 26.55 16.16 -14.44
C LEU A 68 25.07 16.47 -14.65
N HIS A 69 24.71 17.32 -15.62
CA HIS A 69 23.30 17.63 -15.89
C HIS A 69 22.51 16.43 -16.40
N VAL A 70 23.09 15.61 -17.28
CA VAL A 70 22.43 14.39 -17.78
C VAL A 70 22.24 13.40 -16.64
N THR A 71 23.25 13.20 -15.79
CA THR A 71 23.16 12.29 -14.65
C THR A 71 22.17 12.79 -13.60
N ASN A 72 22.22 14.08 -13.27
CA ASN A 72 21.30 14.70 -12.33
C ASN A 72 19.87 14.70 -12.88
N GLY A 73 19.67 15.04 -14.14
CA GLY A 73 18.36 15.03 -14.79
C GLY A 73 17.77 13.63 -14.92
N TYR A 74 18.59 12.60 -15.17
CA TYR A 74 18.14 11.21 -15.13
C TYR A 74 17.71 10.79 -13.71
N ARG A 75 18.52 11.12 -12.69
CA ARG A 75 18.19 10.82 -11.29
C ARG A 75 16.93 11.55 -10.83
N GLU A 76 16.82 12.82 -11.16
CA GLU A 76 15.66 13.67 -10.88
C GLU A 76 14.42 13.14 -11.60
N GLY A 77 14.54 12.77 -12.89
CA GLY A 77 13.44 12.17 -13.65
C GLY A 77 12.91 10.87 -13.04
N ILE A 78 13.80 9.98 -12.59
CA ILE A 78 13.41 8.75 -11.89
C ILE A 78 12.78 9.05 -10.52
N ALA A 79 13.33 10.01 -9.77
CA ALA A 79 12.78 10.39 -8.46
C ALA A 79 11.37 10.96 -8.59
N ILE A 80 11.18 11.93 -9.49
CA ILE A 80 9.88 12.56 -9.76
C ILE A 80 8.87 11.51 -10.25
N SER A 81 9.27 10.66 -11.21
CA SER A 81 8.35 9.64 -11.75
C SER A 81 7.90 8.67 -10.66
N LYS A 82 8.81 8.20 -9.81
CA LYS A 82 8.44 7.29 -8.71
C LYS A 82 7.52 7.96 -7.69
N GLU A 83 7.84 9.17 -7.28
CA GLU A 83 7.04 9.92 -6.31
C GLU A 83 5.62 10.18 -6.83
N GLN A 84 5.47 10.50 -8.11
CA GLN A 84 4.17 10.80 -8.73
C GLN A 84 3.20 9.62 -8.73
N TYR A 85 3.67 8.40 -9.04
CA TYR A 85 2.76 7.26 -9.21
C TYR A 85 2.58 6.40 -7.95
N ILE A 86 3.54 6.41 -7.02
CA ILE A 86 3.48 5.58 -5.81
C ILE A 86 2.32 6.01 -4.90
N GLN A 87 2.12 7.32 -4.69
CA GLN A 87 1.05 7.80 -3.82
C GLN A 87 -0.34 7.57 -4.42
N ALA A 88 -0.51 7.88 -5.71
CA ALA A 88 -1.78 7.66 -6.40
C ALA A 88 -2.22 6.19 -6.36
N GLY A 89 -1.29 5.26 -6.63
CA GLY A 89 -1.59 3.82 -6.54
C GLY A 89 -1.87 3.35 -5.12
N PHE A 90 -1.20 3.93 -4.11
CA PHE A 90 -1.49 3.65 -2.70
C PHE A 90 -2.90 4.13 -2.31
N ASP A 91 -3.28 5.36 -2.66
CA ASP A 91 -4.57 5.95 -2.30
C ASP A 91 -5.74 5.16 -2.93
N GLU A 92 -5.59 4.75 -4.19
CA GLU A 92 -6.56 3.90 -4.89
C GLU A 92 -6.68 2.52 -4.21
N GLY A 93 -5.55 1.85 -3.95
CA GLY A 93 -5.54 0.55 -3.29
C GLY A 93 -6.06 0.61 -1.85
N TYR A 94 -5.73 1.66 -1.11
CA TYR A 94 -6.15 1.86 0.28
C TYR A 94 -7.66 2.08 0.38
N SER A 95 -8.22 2.93 -0.47
CA SER A 95 -9.67 3.19 -0.49
C SER A 95 -10.46 1.93 -0.86
N LEU A 96 -10.06 1.21 -1.92
CA LEU A 96 -10.70 -0.05 -2.31
C LEU A 96 -10.56 -1.14 -1.24
N GLY A 97 -9.36 -1.32 -0.69
CA GLY A 97 -9.11 -2.29 0.37
C GLY A 97 -9.93 -2.02 1.63
N GLY A 98 -10.08 -0.73 1.99
CA GLY A 98 -10.94 -0.29 3.09
C GLY A 98 -12.41 -0.64 2.87
N GLU A 99 -12.95 -0.38 1.68
CA GLU A 99 -14.34 -0.72 1.33
C GLU A 99 -14.58 -2.25 1.32
N ILE A 100 -13.64 -3.04 0.78
CA ILE A 100 -13.71 -4.51 0.83
C ILE A 100 -13.72 -4.99 2.28
N GLY A 101 -12.81 -4.47 3.11
CA GLY A 101 -12.73 -4.81 4.54
C GLY A 101 -14.00 -4.44 5.31
N LEU A 102 -14.57 -3.27 5.02
CA LEU A 102 -15.83 -2.81 5.61
C LEU A 102 -16.98 -3.77 5.28
N LYS A 103 -17.14 -4.15 4.01
CA LYS A 103 -18.21 -5.05 3.56
C LYS A 103 -18.02 -6.48 4.09
N ALA A 104 -16.80 -6.98 4.14
CA ALA A 104 -16.48 -8.26 4.76
C ALA A 104 -16.84 -8.25 6.26
N GLY A 105 -16.43 -7.20 6.97
CA GLY A 105 -16.76 -6.98 8.38
C GLY A 105 -18.26 -6.88 8.62
N TRP A 106 -19.00 -6.20 7.73
CA TRP A 106 -20.46 -6.12 7.79
C TRP A 106 -21.11 -7.50 7.63
N CYS A 107 -20.65 -8.33 6.68
CA CYS A 107 -21.17 -9.70 6.51
C CYS A 107 -20.97 -10.55 7.77
N LEU A 108 -19.75 -10.53 8.33
CA LEU A 108 -19.42 -11.27 9.55
C LEU A 108 -20.21 -10.75 10.75
N GLY A 109 -20.30 -9.43 10.91
CA GLY A 109 -21.05 -8.78 11.98
C GLY A 109 -22.55 -9.05 11.90
N ALA A 110 -23.14 -9.07 10.70
CA ALA A 110 -24.55 -9.39 10.49
C ALA A 110 -24.85 -10.85 10.87
N LEU A 111 -24.02 -11.81 10.44
CA LEU A 111 -24.16 -13.23 10.81
C LEU A 111 -23.99 -13.45 12.31
N GLU A 112 -23.00 -12.78 12.92
CA GLU A 112 -22.80 -12.84 14.37
C GLU A 112 -23.98 -12.22 15.13
N GLY A 113 -24.47 -11.09 14.66
CA GLY A 113 -25.64 -10.38 15.17
C GLY A 113 -26.89 -11.22 15.13
N MET A 114 -27.18 -11.88 13.99
CA MET A 114 -28.31 -12.81 13.86
C MET A 114 -28.18 -13.97 14.86
N ARG A 115 -27.00 -14.61 14.94
CA ARG A 115 -26.77 -15.74 15.86
C ARG A 115 -26.93 -15.36 17.34
N LYS A 116 -26.47 -14.17 17.73
CA LYS A 116 -26.57 -13.68 19.13
C LYS A 116 -27.94 -13.10 19.44
N GLY A 117 -28.51 -12.32 18.52
CA GLY A 117 -29.80 -11.63 18.67
C GLY A 117 -30.99 -12.58 18.75
N LEU A 118 -30.98 -13.66 17.97
CA LEU A 118 -32.02 -14.71 18.03
C LEU A 118 -32.07 -15.44 19.39
N ARG A 119 -31.07 -15.28 20.28
CA ARG A 119 -31.17 -15.77 21.66
C ARG A 119 -32.20 -15.01 22.50
N GLN A 120 -32.56 -13.79 22.11
CA GLN A 120 -33.47 -12.93 22.86
C GLN A 120 -34.94 -13.04 22.39
N SER A 121 -35.21 -13.54 21.17
CA SER A 121 -36.56 -13.54 20.57
C SER A 121 -37.40 -14.82 20.82
N GLY A 122 -36.88 -15.78 21.59
CA GLY A 122 -37.62 -16.96 22.07
C GLY A 122 -37.25 -18.28 21.38
N ASN A 123 -37.55 -19.41 22.04
CA ASN A 123 -37.15 -20.76 21.62
C ASN A 123 -38.14 -21.42 20.66
N SER A 124 -38.58 -20.73 19.60
CA SER A 124 -39.32 -21.40 18.53
C SER A 124 -38.38 -22.33 17.75
N GLU A 125 -38.90 -23.45 17.23
CA GLU A 125 -38.14 -24.39 16.40
C GLU A 125 -37.52 -23.69 15.18
N VAL A 126 -38.25 -22.71 14.61
CA VAL A 126 -37.77 -21.87 13.51
C VAL A 126 -36.58 -21.00 13.94
N THR A 127 -36.63 -20.38 15.12
CA THR A 127 -35.55 -19.54 15.66
C THR A 127 -34.27 -20.35 15.91
N LEU A 128 -34.41 -21.59 16.40
CA LEU A 128 -33.30 -22.49 16.63
C LEU A 128 -32.66 -22.95 15.31
N ALA A 129 -33.48 -23.31 14.30
CA ALA A 129 -32.99 -23.71 12.99
C ALA A 129 -32.21 -22.58 12.30
N VAL A 130 -32.73 -21.34 12.31
CA VAL A 130 -32.04 -20.19 11.73
C VAL A 130 -30.74 -19.89 12.48
N LYS A 131 -30.72 -20.03 13.81
CA LYS A 131 -29.52 -19.82 14.61
C LYS A 131 -28.41 -20.82 14.27
N ASP A 132 -28.75 -22.09 14.06
CA ASP A 132 -27.79 -23.12 13.68
C ASP A 132 -27.28 -22.91 12.24
N GLU A 133 -28.15 -22.45 11.32
CA GLU A 133 -27.76 -22.04 9.97
C GLU A 133 -26.83 -20.82 10.00
N ALA A 134 -27.16 -19.79 10.80
CA ALA A 134 -26.35 -18.59 10.98
C ALA A 134 -24.95 -18.93 11.52
N LEU A 135 -24.85 -19.89 12.46
CA LEU A 135 -23.57 -20.35 12.98
C LEU A 135 -22.73 -21.03 11.88
N LYS A 136 -23.33 -21.93 11.10
CA LYS A 136 -22.63 -22.60 9.98
C LYS A 136 -22.14 -21.60 8.94
N LEU A 137 -23.01 -20.67 8.54
CA LEU A 137 -22.66 -19.62 7.59
C LEU A 137 -21.58 -18.70 8.13
N TRP A 138 -21.57 -18.38 9.43
CA TRP A 138 -20.52 -17.59 10.05
C TRP A 138 -19.17 -18.30 10.03
N GLU A 139 -19.12 -19.60 10.37
CA GLU A 139 -17.87 -20.38 10.34
C GLU A 139 -17.31 -20.55 8.92
N GLU A 140 -18.18 -20.66 7.92
CA GLU A 140 -17.78 -20.65 6.51
C GLU A 140 -17.29 -19.26 6.07
N ALA A 141 -18.02 -18.20 6.45
CA ALA A 141 -17.66 -16.82 6.12
C ALA A 141 -16.32 -16.42 6.74
N GLU A 142 -16.05 -16.81 7.99
CA GLU A 142 -14.77 -16.54 8.66
C GLU A 142 -13.59 -17.20 7.94
N LYS A 143 -13.81 -18.36 7.29
CA LYS A 143 -12.77 -19.05 6.53
C LYS A 143 -12.54 -18.42 5.15
N GLU A 144 -13.62 -18.02 4.47
CA GLU A 144 -13.55 -17.48 3.10
C GLU A 144 -13.26 -15.97 3.05
N LEU A 145 -13.68 -15.18 4.05
CA LEU A 145 -13.51 -13.73 4.11
C LEU A 145 -12.22 -13.30 4.83
N LYS A 146 -11.22 -14.19 4.89
CA LYS A 146 -9.90 -13.82 5.41
C LYS A 146 -9.17 -12.92 4.45
N THR A 147 -8.27 -12.09 4.97
CA THR A 147 -7.42 -11.20 4.17
C THR A 147 -6.67 -11.96 3.07
N GLU A 148 -6.16 -13.16 3.36
CA GLU A 148 -5.43 -13.96 2.36
C GLU A 148 -6.32 -14.45 1.22
N SER A 149 -7.62 -14.62 1.47
CA SER A 149 -8.60 -15.04 0.45
C SER A 149 -9.16 -13.86 -0.33
N LEU A 150 -9.48 -12.76 0.37
CA LEU A 150 -10.00 -11.52 -0.23
C LEU A 150 -8.96 -10.87 -1.15
N PHE A 151 -7.71 -10.80 -0.72
CA PHE A 151 -6.63 -10.18 -1.50
C PHE A 151 -5.75 -11.23 -2.21
N SER A 152 -6.35 -12.36 -2.57
CA SER A 152 -5.64 -13.43 -3.27
C SER A 152 -5.34 -13.06 -4.73
N THR A 153 -4.40 -13.78 -5.34
CA THR A 153 -4.04 -13.63 -6.76
C THR A 153 -5.16 -14.05 -7.72
N GLU A 154 -6.27 -14.61 -7.21
CA GLU A 154 -7.48 -14.88 -7.98
C GLU A 154 -8.24 -13.58 -8.30
N TYR A 155 -8.20 -12.60 -7.39
CA TYR A 155 -8.94 -11.34 -7.51
C TYR A 155 -8.04 -10.13 -7.78
N PHE A 156 -6.74 -10.25 -7.52
CA PHE A 156 -5.76 -9.18 -7.72
C PHE A 156 -4.58 -9.65 -8.57
N SER A 157 -4.10 -8.79 -9.44
CA SER A 157 -2.87 -9.02 -10.20
C SER A 157 -1.63 -8.90 -9.30
N PRO A 158 -0.45 -9.39 -9.74
CA PRO A 158 0.81 -9.19 -9.01
C PRO A 158 1.16 -7.71 -8.79
N GLU A 159 0.62 -6.81 -9.61
CA GLU A 159 0.79 -5.36 -9.52
C GLU A 159 -0.24 -4.70 -8.58
N GLY A 160 -1.13 -5.47 -7.95
CA GLY A 160 -2.15 -4.97 -7.03
C GLY A 160 -3.43 -4.43 -7.69
N ILE A 161 -3.60 -4.65 -9.00
CA ILE A 161 -4.78 -4.19 -9.76
C ILE A 161 -5.91 -5.23 -9.60
N SER A 162 -7.13 -4.77 -9.31
CA SER A 162 -8.30 -5.66 -9.20
C SER A 162 -8.69 -6.28 -10.54
N LEU A 163 -8.95 -7.59 -10.54
CA LEU A 163 -9.38 -8.37 -11.70
C LEU A 163 -10.92 -8.43 -11.83
N PHE A 164 -11.62 -7.77 -10.92
CA PHE A 164 -13.07 -7.60 -10.89
C PHE A 164 -13.39 -6.11 -11.01
N GLY A 165 -14.61 -5.82 -11.46
CA GLY A 165 -15.07 -4.44 -11.65
C GLY A 165 -16.57 -4.38 -11.94
N VAL A 166 -17.10 -3.17 -11.91
CA VAL A 166 -18.52 -2.90 -12.19
C VAL A 166 -18.71 -2.74 -13.68
N THR A 167 -19.78 -3.33 -14.22
CA THR A 167 -20.18 -3.06 -15.60
C THR A 167 -20.95 -1.75 -15.65
N LEU A 168 -20.44 -0.79 -16.43
CA LEU A 168 -21.13 0.46 -16.71
C LEU A 168 -22.46 0.17 -17.40
N LYS A 169 -23.54 0.75 -16.88
CA LYS A 169 -24.83 0.72 -17.56
C LYS A 169 -24.84 1.75 -18.70
N GLU A 170 -25.75 1.57 -19.64
CA GLU A 170 -25.91 2.46 -20.79
C GLU A 170 -26.13 3.92 -20.31
N GLY A 171 -25.20 4.81 -20.67
CA GLY A 171 -25.22 6.23 -20.27
C GLY A 171 -24.45 6.58 -19.00
N GLN A 172 -23.82 5.62 -18.31
CA GLN A 172 -22.88 5.89 -17.21
C GLN A 172 -21.44 6.01 -17.72
N THR A 173 -20.68 6.84 -17.03
CA THR A 173 -19.24 7.01 -17.20
C THR A 173 -18.48 6.39 -16.02
N GLU A 174 -17.17 6.16 -16.18
CA GLU A 174 -16.32 5.63 -15.10
C GLU A 174 -16.36 6.51 -13.85
N ASP A 175 -16.53 7.83 -14.02
CA ASP A 175 -16.67 8.81 -12.94
C ASP A 175 -17.95 8.61 -12.09
N ASP A 176 -18.93 7.85 -12.59
CA ASP A 176 -20.17 7.54 -11.86
C ASP A 176 -20.04 6.28 -10.99
N ILE A 177 -18.91 5.56 -11.04
CA ILE A 177 -18.68 4.35 -10.25
C ILE A 177 -17.98 4.72 -8.95
N ASP A 178 -18.66 4.50 -7.83
CA ASP A 178 -18.03 4.64 -6.52
C ASP A 178 -17.13 3.44 -6.21
N VAL A 179 -16.07 3.69 -5.44
CA VAL A 179 -15.16 2.63 -4.93
C VAL A 179 -15.94 1.55 -4.16
N SER A 180 -17.04 1.94 -3.50
CA SER A 180 -17.92 1.00 -2.80
C SER A 180 -18.63 0.04 -3.76
N ASP A 181 -19.01 0.48 -4.97
CA ASP A 181 -19.62 -0.40 -5.98
C ASP A 181 -18.61 -1.41 -6.50
N VAL A 182 -17.35 -0.99 -6.70
CA VAL A 182 -16.25 -1.87 -7.08
C VAL A 182 -16.00 -2.93 -6.00
N ALA A 183 -15.95 -2.52 -4.74
CA ALA A 183 -15.82 -3.45 -3.62
C ALA A 183 -17.01 -4.44 -3.53
N ALA A 184 -18.24 -3.98 -3.82
CA ALA A 184 -19.42 -4.84 -3.85
C ALA A 184 -19.39 -5.86 -5.00
N ALA A 185 -18.73 -5.53 -6.11
CA ALA A 185 -18.52 -6.43 -7.24
C ALA A 185 -17.49 -7.55 -6.94
N HIS A 186 -16.75 -7.47 -5.83
CA HIS A 186 -15.82 -8.52 -5.43
C HIS A 186 -16.57 -9.87 -5.28
N PRO A 187 -16.15 -10.97 -5.95
CA PRO A 187 -16.92 -12.21 -6.01
C PRO A 187 -17.28 -12.82 -4.65
N LEU A 188 -16.32 -12.88 -3.71
CA LEU A 188 -16.59 -13.33 -2.34
C LEU A 188 -17.56 -12.40 -1.59
N ILE A 189 -17.38 -11.09 -1.67
CA ILE A 189 -18.26 -10.11 -1.01
C ILE A 189 -19.68 -10.23 -1.56
N ALA A 190 -19.86 -10.28 -2.89
CA ALA A 190 -21.16 -10.45 -3.52
C ALA A 190 -21.84 -11.75 -3.10
N LYS A 191 -21.10 -12.87 -3.07
CA LYS A 191 -21.58 -14.18 -2.61
C LYS A 191 -22.07 -14.11 -1.16
N TRP A 192 -21.26 -13.57 -0.26
CA TRP A 192 -21.58 -13.54 1.17
C TRP A 192 -22.67 -12.54 1.50
N THR A 193 -22.69 -11.37 0.87
CA THR A 193 -23.77 -10.38 0.99
C THR A 193 -25.11 -11.00 0.63
N ARG A 194 -25.18 -11.76 -0.48
CA ARG A 194 -26.40 -12.46 -0.87
C ARG A 194 -26.85 -13.48 0.17
N LYS A 195 -25.93 -14.33 0.67
CA LYS A 195 -26.23 -15.31 1.72
C LYS A 195 -26.77 -14.64 3.00
N VAL A 196 -26.18 -13.51 3.39
CA VAL A 196 -26.60 -12.74 4.56
C VAL A 196 -28.00 -12.17 4.39
N LEU A 197 -28.29 -11.54 3.24
CA LEU A 197 -29.60 -10.97 2.94
C LEU A 197 -30.68 -12.05 2.83
N ASP A 198 -30.37 -13.19 2.22
CA ASP A 198 -31.28 -14.34 2.12
C ASP A 198 -31.65 -14.87 3.51
N LEU A 199 -30.68 -14.94 4.44
CA LEU A 199 -30.93 -15.36 5.82
C LEU A 199 -31.74 -14.32 6.59
N ALA A 200 -31.40 -13.04 6.46
CA ALA A 200 -32.08 -11.93 7.11
C ALA A 200 -33.55 -11.82 6.68
N GLY A 201 -33.83 -12.03 5.39
CA GLY A 201 -35.19 -12.02 4.85
C GLY A 201 -36.09 -13.11 5.46
N ARG A 202 -35.53 -14.26 5.86
CA ARG A 202 -36.29 -15.34 6.51
C ARG A 202 -36.73 -15.01 7.93
N VAL A 203 -36.03 -14.08 8.59
CA VAL A 203 -36.35 -13.63 9.95
C VAL A 203 -36.95 -12.23 9.98
N GLU A 204 -37.35 -11.71 8.82
CA GLU A 204 -37.92 -10.36 8.65
C GLU A 204 -37.02 -9.27 9.27
N LEU A 205 -35.70 -9.49 9.28
CA LEU A 205 -34.73 -8.52 9.80
C LEU A 205 -34.34 -7.56 8.69
N GLU A 206 -34.67 -6.29 8.86
CA GLU A 206 -34.17 -5.23 7.98
C GLU A 206 -32.70 -4.96 8.27
N LEU A 207 -31.84 -5.28 7.31
CA LEU A 207 -30.42 -4.93 7.35
C LEU A 207 -30.15 -3.76 6.40
N PRO A 208 -29.40 -2.73 6.84
CA PRO A 208 -28.99 -1.66 5.94
C PRO A 208 -28.07 -2.24 4.87
N THR A 209 -28.44 -2.06 3.60
CA THR A 209 -27.58 -2.42 2.47
C THR A 209 -26.41 -1.44 2.42
N ARG A 210 -25.19 -1.96 2.36
CA ARG A 210 -23.94 -1.20 2.46
C ARG A 210 -22.99 -1.55 1.35
#